data_AF-A0A7C2CTG9-F1
#
_entry.id   AF-A0A7C2CTG9-F1
#
_cell.length_a   1.000
_cell.length_b   1.000
_cell.length_c   1.000
_cell.angle_alpha   90.00
_cell.angle_beta   90.00
_cell.angle_gamma   90.00
#
_symmetry.space_group_name_H-M   'P 1'
#
loop_
_entity.id
_entity.type
_entity.pdbx_description
1 polymer ?
#
loop_
_entity_poly.entity_id
_entity_poly.type
_entity_poly.pdbx_seq_one_letter_code
_entity_poly.pdbx_strand_id
1 'polypeptide(L)'
;MVAQEDFNQLMKESRDELVNLRAQLQNLMVKFGLRALKTYQAARTEPLRPTEVNSLIKYELDNIIQDLSEPRNIEAIIIQTTQEWTKQQEAKQKKQ
;
A
#
# COMPACT_ATOMS: atom_id res chain seq x y z
N MET A 1 38.56 -9.11 -1.86
CA MET A 1 37.86 -8.08 -2.64
C MET A 1 36.47 -8.59 -2.97
N VAL A 2 35.54 -8.48 -2.02
CA VAL A 2 34.13 -8.80 -2.16
C VAL A 2 33.43 -7.61 -1.51
N ALA A 3 33.08 -6.58 -2.29
CA ALA A 3 32.57 -5.34 -1.70
C ALA A 3 31.76 -4.47 -2.67
N GLN A 4 32.14 -4.42 -3.95
CA GLN A 4 31.49 -3.50 -4.90
C GLN A 4 30.29 -4.13 -5.62
N GLU A 5 30.43 -5.36 -6.11
CA GLU A 5 29.38 -6.04 -6.90
C GLU A 5 28.20 -6.47 -6.04
N ASP A 6 28.44 -7.04 -4.86
CA ASP A 6 27.39 -7.39 -3.88
C ASP A 6 26.62 -6.16 -3.38
N PHE A 7 27.29 -5.04 -3.16
CA PHE A 7 26.63 -3.79 -2.75
C PHE A 7 25.74 -3.22 -3.86
N ASN A 8 26.22 -3.23 -5.10
CA ASN A 8 25.44 -2.79 -6.26
C ASN A 8 24.22 -3.68 -6.49
N GLN A 9 24.36 -4.99 -6.25
CA GLN A 9 23.27 -5.96 -6.36
C GLN A 9 22.21 -5.75 -5.26
N LEU A 10 22.61 -5.56 -4.00
CA LEU A 10 21.71 -5.23 -2.88
C LEU A 10 20.94 -3.92 -3.11
N MET A 11 21.61 -2.90 -3.65
CA MET A 11 20.97 -1.62 -3.99
C MET A 11 19.95 -1.76 -5.13
N LYS A 12 20.25 -2.61 -6.11
CA LYS A 12 19.33 -2.91 -7.21
C LYS A 12 18.12 -3.69 -6.71
N GLU A 13 18.32 -4.70 -5.88
CA GLU A 13 17.25 -5.50 -5.27
C GLU A 13 16.34 -4.65 -4.37
N SER A 14 16.92 -3.75 -3.56
CA SER A 14 16.16 -2.80 -2.73
C SER A 14 15.33 -1.82 -3.59
N ARG A 15 15.89 -1.36 -4.71
CA ARG A 15 15.15 -0.52 -5.67
C ARG A 15 13.98 -1.28 -6.30
N ASP A 16 14.21 -2.52 -6.70
CA ASP A 16 13.18 -3.37 -7.33
C ASP A 16 12.06 -3.70 -6.34
N GLU A 17 12.39 -3.95 -5.07
CA GLU A 17 11.42 -4.14 -3.99
C GLU A 17 10.56 -2.90 -3.79
N LEU A 18 11.16 -1.71 -3.67
CA LEU A 18 10.40 -0.47 -3.49
C LEU A 18 9.47 -0.20 -4.68
N VAL A 19 9.93 -0.45 -5.91
CA VAL A 19 9.11 -0.32 -7.11
C VAL A 19 7.92 -1.28 -7.06
N ASN A 20 8.14 -2.53 -6.67
CA ASN A 20 7.08 -3.52 -6.52
C ASN A 20 6.06 -3.11 -5.44
N LEU A 21 6.52 -2.66 -4.27
CA LEU A 21 5.64 -2.17 -3.20
C LEU A 21 4.80 -0.97 -3.65
N ARG A 22 5.39 -0.03 -4.42
CA ARG A 22 4.65 1.10 -5.00
C ARG A 22 3.59 0.63 -5.99
N ALA A 23 3.90 -0.33 -6.85
CA ALA A 23 2.93 -0.89 -7.78
C ALA A 23 1.78 -1.61 -7.05
N GLN A 24 2.07 -2.35 -5.98
CA GLN A 24 1.06 -2.99 -5.14
C GLN A 24 0.15 -1.96 -4.48
N LEU A 25 0.72 -0.89 -3.92
CA LEU A 25 -0.06 0.21 -3.35
C LEU A 25 -0.94 0.88 -4.41
N GLN A 26 -0.41 1.20 -5.59
CA GLN A 26 -1.19 1.78 -6.69
C GLN A 26 -2.37 0.88 -7.09
N ASN A 27 -2.14 -0.41 -7.26
CA ASN A 27 -3.19 -1.38 -7.58
C ASN A 27 -4.26 -1.45 -6.48
N LEU A 28 -3.87 -1.33 -5.20
CA LEU A 28 -4.80 -1.29 -4.08
C LEU A 28 -5.64 0.00 -4.10
N MET A 29 -5.02 1.15 -4.37
CA MET A 29 -5.73 2.44 -4.52
C MET A 29 -6.75 2.39 -5.66
N VAL A 30 -6.41 1.76 -6.80
CA VAL A 30 -7.37 1.54 -7.89
C VAL A 30 -8.56 0.71 -7.43
N LYS A 31 -8.35 -0.35 -6.64
CA LYS A 31 -9.44 -1.18 -6.10
C LYS A 31 -10.37 -0.37 -5.19
N PHE A 32 -9.85 0.53 -4.37
CA PHE A 32 -10.66 1.43 -3.56
C PHE A 32 -11.49 2.38 -4.42
N GLY A 33 -10.89 3.02 -5.43
CA GLY A 33 -11.62 3.85 -6.38
C GLY A 33 -12.76 3.09 -7.07
N LEU A 34 -12.49 1.87 -7.56
CA LEU A 34 -13.52 1.01 -8.16
C LEU A 34 -14.62 0.63 -7.17
N ARG A 35 -14.28 0.34 -5.91
CA ARG A 35 -15.25 0.05 -4.86
C ARG A 35 -16.18 1.24 -4.64
N ALA A 36 -15.64 2.46 -4.53
CA ALA A 36 -16.43 3.67 -4.37
C ALA A 36 -17.38 3.87 -5.55
N LEU A 37 -16.88 3.80 -6.78
CA LEU A 37 -17.70 3.97 -7.98
C LEU A 37 -18.86 2.97 -8.04
N LYS A 38 -18.61 1.70 -7.69
CA LYS A 38 -19.68 0.68 -7.60
C LYS A 38 -20.73 1.05 -6.57
N THR A 39 -20.32 1.52 -5.40
CA THR A 39 -21.24 1.98 -4.34
C THR A 39 -22.09 3.16 -4.82
N TYR A 40 -21.48 4.18 -5.43
CA TYR A 40 -22.22 5.36 -5.93
C TYR A 40 -23.13 5.02 -7.11
N GLN A 41 -22.70 4.15 -8.03
CA GLN A 41 -23.51 3.71 -9.17
C GLN A 41 -24.72 2.90 -8.72
N ALA A 42 -24.58 2.05 -7.70
CA ALA A 42 -25.69 1.24 -7.18
C ALA A 42 -26.83 2.08 -6.57
N ALA A 43 -26.53 3.30 -6.11
CA ALA A 43 -27.50 4.24 -5.57
C ALA A 43 -28.22 5.07 -6.66
N ARG A 44 -27.94 4.82 -7.96
CA ARG A 44 -28.45 5.62 -9.08
C ARG A 44 -29.09 4.75 -10.16
N THR A 45 -30.10 5.31 -10.81
CA THR A 45 -30.75 4.72 -11.99
C THR A 45 -29.97 5.00 -13.28
N GLU A 46 -29.26 6.12 -13.34
CA GLU A 46 -28.45 6.53 -14.49
C GLU A 46 -26.95 6.27 -14.27
N PRO A 47 -26.17 6.04 -15.34
CA PRO A 47 -24.72 5.91 -15.25
C PRO A 47 -24.05 7.16 -14.68
N LEU A 48 -22.99 6.98 -13.89
CA LEU A 48 -22.15 8.08 -13.43
C LEU A 48 -21.52 8.82 -14.62
N ARG A 49 -21.57 10.16 -14.61
CA ARG A 49 -20.93 10.96 -15.64
C ARG A 49 -19.41 10.94 -15.46
N PRO A 50 -18.61 11.07 -16.53
CA PRO A 50 -17.15 11.04 -16.43
C PRO A 50 -16.56 12.06 -15.45
N THR A 51 -17.14 13.26 -15.34
CA THR A 51 -16.72 14.30 -14.39
C THR A 51 -16.98 13.91 -12.93
N GLU A 52 -18.07 13.19 -12.67
CA GLU A 52 -18.39 12.64 -11.35
C GLU A 52 -17.44 11.50 -11.00
N VAL A 53 -17.12 10.61 -11.94
CA VAL A 53 -16.20 9.49 -11.74
C VAL A 53 -14.86 9.97 -11.19
N ASN A 54 -14.24 10.96 -11.82
CA ASN A 54 -12.95 11.49 -11.38
C ASN A 54 -13.02 12.08 -9.97
N SER A 55 -14.07 12.84 -9.68
CA SER A 55 -14.25 13.50 -8.39
C SER A 55 -14.48 12.50 -7.26
N LEU A 56 -15.27 11.44 -7.53
CA LEU A 56 -15.58 10.39 -6.56
C LEU A 56 -14.36 9.51 -6.27
N ILE A 57 -13.56 9.17 -7.30
CA ILE A 57 -12.29 8.46 -7.08
C ILE A 57 -11.40 9.30 -6.18
N LYS A 58 -11.17 10.58 -6.53
CA LYS A 58 -10.28 11.44 -5.75
C LYS A 58 -10.75 11.55 -4.29
N TYR A 59 -12.03 11.81 -4.08
CA TYR A 59 -12.63 11.90 -2.75
C TYR A 59 -12.42 10.63 -1.92
N GLU A 60 -12.65 9.44 -2.50
CA GLU A 60 -12.41 8.18 -1.80
C GLU A 60 -10.93 8.01 -1.43
N LEU A 61 -10.02 8.29 -2.36
CA LEU A 61 -8.58 8.13 -2.10
C LEU A 61 -8.09 9.10 -1.02
N ASP A 62 -8.55 10.35 -1.03
CA ASP A 62 -8.21 11.34 -0.02
C ASP A 62 -8.71 10.89 1.37
N ASN A 63 -9.94 10.35 1.46
CA ASN A 63 -10.48 9.82 2.72
C ASN A 63 -9.67 8.62 3.23
N ILE A 64 -9.25 7.69 2.36
CA ILE A 64 -8.47 6.52 2.77
C ILE A 64 -7.08 6.95 3.26
N ILE A 65 -6.44 7.89 2.56
CA ILE A 65 -5.14 8.42 2.99
C ILE A 65 -5.28 9.10 4.35
N GLN A 66 -6.34 9.90 4.53
CA GLN A 66 -6.61 10.54 5.81
C GLN A 66 -6.83 9.51 6.91
N ASP A 67 -7.70 8.52 6.71
CA ASP A 67 -7.97 7.45 7.67
C ASP A 67 -6.69 6.67 8.02
N LEU A 68 -5.88 6.28 7.03
CA LEU A 68 -4.60 5.61 7.27
C LEU A 68 -3.59 6.49 8.03
N SER A 69 -3.70 7.81 7.90
CA SER A 69 -2.85 8.77 8.59
C SER A 69 -3.33 9.07 10.02
N GLU A 70 -4.51 8.58 10.42
CA GLU A 70 -5.02 8.76 11.78
C GLU A 70 -4.08 8.08 12.79
N PRO A 71 -3.79 8.73 13.94
CA PRO A 71 -2.80 8.23 14.90
C PRO A 71 -3.02 6.78 15.33
N ARG A 72 -4.27 6.37 15.52
CA ARG A 72 -4.63 5.00 15.94
C ARG A 72 -4.30 3.96 14.87
N ASN A 73 -4.50 4.29 13.60
CA ASN A 73 -4.21 3.38 12.50
C ASN A 73 -2.70 3.28 12.27
N ILE A 74 -1.98 4.40 12.36
CA ILE A 74 -0.51 4.43 12.34
C ILE A 74 0.07 3.59 13.50
N GLU A 75 -0.45 3.74 14.72
CA GLU A 75 -0.03 2.95 15.87
C GLU A 75 -0.24 1.45 15.64
N ALA A 76 -1.40 1.05 15.10
CA ALA A 76 -1.68 -0.34 14.76
C ALA A 76 -0.67 -0.90 13.73
N ILE A 77 -0.34 -0.11 12.70
CA ILE A 77 0.67 -0.48 11.68
C ILE A 77 2.05 -0.65 12.31
N ILE A 78 2.45 0.27 13.20
CA ILE A 78 3.74 0.19 13.92
C ILE A 78 3.80 -1.10 14.73
N ILE A 79 2.79 -1.37 15.55
CA ILE A 79 2.72 -2.57 16.39
C ILE A 79 2.84 -3.84 15.54
N GLN A 80 2.04 -3.94 14.47
CA GLN A 80 2.06 -5.11 13.60
C GLN A 80 3.41 -5.29 12.91
N THR A 81 4.02 -4.19 12.46
CA THR A 81 5.34 -4.20 11.81
C THR A 81 6.43 -4.66 12.78
N THR A 82 6.42 -4.16 14.01
CA THR A 82 7.37 -4.58 15.06
C THR A 82 7.21 -6.06 15.39
N GLN A 83 5.97 -6.56 15.49
CA GLN A 83 5.71 -7.97 15.74
C GLN A 83 6.26 -8.86 14.63
N GLU A 84 6.02 -8.49 13.37
CA GLU A 84 6.49 -9.27 12.22
C GLU A 84 8.02 -9.24 12.11
N TRP A 85 8.64 -8.08 12.37
CA TRP A 85 10.09 -7.98 12.44
C TRP A 85 10.68 -8.91 13.49
N THR A 86 10.15 -8.90 14.71
CA THR A 86 10.62 -9.77 15.80
C THR A 86 10.53 -11.24 15.41
N LYS A 87 9.42 -11.70 14.82
CA LYS A 87 9.28 -13.07 14.32
C LYS A 87 10.34 -13.43 13.29
N GLN A 88 10.67 -12.52 12.37
CA GLN A 88 11.72 -12.75 11.37
C GLN A 88 13.10 -12.89 12.03
N GLN A 89 13.40 -12.11 13.07
CA GLN A 89 14.66 -12.23 13.80
C GLN A 89 14.76 -13.56 14.56
N GLU A 90 13.70 -13.97 15.25
CA GLU A 90 13.64 -15.27 15.95
C GLU A 90 13.78 -16.45 14.97
N ALA A 91 13.14 -16.36 13.80
CA ALA A 91 13.24 -17.38 12.76
C ALA A 91 14.66 -17.51 12.18
N LYS A 92 15.44 -16.41 12.14
CA LYS A 92 16.85 -16.44 11.75
C LYS A 92 17.73 -17.10 12.81
N GLN A 93 17.47 -16.82 14.10
CA GLN A 93 18.22 -17.41 15.21
C GLN A 93 17.97 -18.92 15.36
N LYS A 94 16.76 -19.42 15.08
CA LYS A 94 16.44 -20.86 15.12
C LYS A 94 17.01 -21.69 13.96
N LYS A 95 17.52 -21.03 12.91
CA LYS A 95 18.14 -21.67 11.74
C LYS A 95 19.68 -21.70 11.82
N GLN A 96 20.25 -21.07 12.84
CA GLN A 96 21.66 -21.15 13.20
C GLN A 96 21.85 -22.19 14.30
#